data_AF-A0A7J8SH21-F1
#
_entry.id   AF-A0A7J8SH21-F1
#
_cell.length_a   1.000
_cell.length_b   1.000
_cell.length_c   1.000
_cell.angle_alpha   90.00
_cell.angle_beta   90.00
_cell.angle_gamma   90.00
#
_symmetry.space_group_name_H-M   'P 1'
#
loop_
_entity.id
_entity.type
_entity.pdbx_description
1 polymer ?
#
loop_
_entity_poly.entity_id
_entity_poly.type
_entity_poly.pdbx_seq_one_letter_code
_entity_poly.pdbx_strand_id
1 'polypeptide(L)'
;MGKSNSSRDWTQIYAIYGMDQWQTLVFLLCHAVFFSLLSVIFLFYFGSIFHFFQTLFPSPGAARFAAGFSGAVTSISAVCLFFAAANFLYSAGPLHYEMAQRMVGSVYDWSSVKLALDIGCGRGILLNSVATQLKKTGSSGRVVGLDRSKRTTLSTLRTANVE
;
A
#
# COMPACT_ATOMS: atom_id res chain seq x y z
N MET A 1 -22.89 3.28 20.14
CA MET A 1 -22.43 2.54 18.94
C MET A 1 -22.68 3.40 17.70
N GLY A 2 -21.76 4.32 17.40
CA GLY A 2 -21.83 5.13 16.19
C GLY A 2 -21.03 4.46 15.09
N LYS A 3 -21.68 4.08 13.98
CA LYS A 3 -20.98 3.74 12.74
C LYS A 3 -20.12 4.93 12.36
N SER A 4 -18.80 4.83 12.52
CA SER A 4 -17.91 5.73 11.80
C SER A 4 -18.18 5.48 10.32
N ASN A 5 -18.37 6.55 9.55
CA ASN A 5 -18.41 6.50 8.09
C ASN A 5 -17.01 6.09 7.59
N SER A 6 -16.61 4.83 7.81
CA SER A 6 -15.33 4.26 7.37
C SER A 6 -15.32 3.98 5.87
N SER A 7 -16.39 4.33 5.15
CA SER A 7 -16.46 4.35 3.70
C SER A 7 -15.96 5.67 3.13
N ARG A 8 -14.97 6.33 3.75
CA ARG A 8 -14.23 7.32 2.99
C ARG A 8 -13.51 6.54 1.90
N ASP A 9 -13.98 6.72 0.68
CA ASP A 9 -13.61 5.90 -0.46
C ASP A 9 -12.08 5.93 -0.58
N TRP A 10 -11.45 4.76 -0.72
CA TRP A 10 -9.98 4.66 -0.74
C TRP A 10 -9.41 5.58 -1.83
N THR A 11 -10.17 5.74 -2.91
CA THR A 11 -9.93 6.69 -4.00
C THR A 11 -9.74 8.13 -3.48
N GLN A 12 -10.58 8.61 -2.58
CA GLN A 12 -10.46 9.95 -1.98
C GLN A 12 -9.24 10.06 -1.06
N ILE A 13 -8.95 9.00 -0.28
CA ILE A 13 -7.74 8.95 0.57
C ILE A 13 -6.49 9.07 -0.30
N TYR A 14 -6.43 8.34 -1.42
CA TYR A 14 -5.33 8.45 -2.37
C TYR A 14 -5.33 9.73 -3.20
N ALA A 15 -6.49 10.34 -3.47
CA ALA A 15 -6.53 11.63 -4.15
C ALA A 15 -5.89 12.73 -3.30
N ILE A 16 -6.16 12.73 -2.00
CA ILE A 16 -5.66 13.72 -1.06
C ILE A 16 -4.20 13.41 -0.70
N TYR A 17 -3.95 12.19 -0.23
CA TYR A 17 -2.65 11.83 0.33
C TYR A 17 -1.77 11.11 -0.68
N GLY A 18 -2.25 10.48 -1.73
CA GLY A 18 -1.42 9.74 -2.70
C GLY A 18 -0.57 8.63 -2.07
N MET A 19 0.46 8.17 -2.81
CA MET A 19 1.39 7.13 -2.37
C MET A 19 2.85 7.59 -2.50
N ASP A 20 3.66 7.33 -1.47
CA ASP A 20 5.07 7.74 -1.46
C ASP A 20 5.95 6.88 -2.37
N GLN A 21 5.77 5.56 -2.38
CA GLN A 21 6.59 4.65 -3.21
C GLN A 21 5.74 3.97 -4.28
N TRP A 22 5.01 4.76 -5.08
CA TRP A 22 4.20 4.24 -6.18
C TRP A 22 5.01 3.41 -7.19
N GLN A 23 6.32 3.71 -7.34
CA GLN A 23 7.25 2.95 -8.17
C GLN A 23 7.37 1.49 -7.72
N THR A 24 7.42 1.24 -6.40
CA THR A 24 7.46 -0.11 -5.84
C THR A 24 6.20 -0.88 -6.18
N LEU A 25 5.04 -0.23 -6.07
CA LEU A 25 3.77 -0.84 -6.45
C LEU A 25 3.75 -1.22 -7.95
N VAL A 26 4.14 -0.29 -8.83
CA VAL A 26 4.20 -0.54 -10.27
C VAL A 26 5.18 -1.66 -10.58
N PHE A 27 6.36 -1.66 -9.96
CA PHE A 27 7.35 -2.71 -10.09
C PHE A 27 6.76 -4.08 -9.71
N LEU A 28 6.10 -4.18 -8.56
CA LEU A 28 5.47 -5.42 -8.08
C LEU A 28 4.37 -5.91 -9.03
N LEU A 29 3.50 -5.01 -9.51
CA LEU A 29 2.42 -5.36 -10.43
C LEU A 29 2.94 -5.81 -11.80
N CYS A 30 3.92 -5.10 -12.36
CA CYS A 30 4.55 -5.48 -13.62
C CYS A 30 5.18 -6.88 -13.52
N HIS A 31 5.89 -7.18 -12.43
CA HIS A 31 6.45 -8.50 -12.21
C HIS A 31 5.36 -9.55 -11.98
N ALA A 32 4.31 -9.26 -11.22
CA ALA A 32 3.20 -10.19 -11.00
C ALA A 32 2.51 -10.59 -12.32
N VAL A 33 2.29 -9.62 -13.22
CA VAL A 33 1.75 -9.84 -14.56
C VAL A 33 2.72 -10.66 -15.41
N PHE A 34 4.02 -10.30 -15.42
CA PHE A 34 5.04 -11.04 -16.14
C PHE A 34 5.12 -12.52 -15.70
N PHE A 35 5.20 -12.78 -14.40
CA PHE A 35 5.22 -14.14 -13.86
C PHE A 35 3.90 -14.90 -14.12
N SER A 36 2.76 -14.21 -14.13
CA SER A 36 1.48 -14.83 -14.51
C SER A 36 1.45 -15.25 -15.97
N LEU A 37 1.89 -14.38 -16.88
CA LEU A 37 2.01 -14.70 -18.30
C LEU A 37 2.99 -15.86 -18.53
N LEU A 38 4.13 -15.83 -17.84
CA LEU A 38 5.12 -16.88 -17.91
C LEU A 38 4.56 -18.22 -17.40
N SER A 39 3.81 -18.22 -16.30
CA SER A 39 3.11 -19.41 -15.78
C SER A 39 2.14 -20.00 -16.81
N VAL A 40 1.37 -19.15 -17.50
CA VAL A 40 0.45 -19.56 -18.56
C VAL A 40 1.21 -20.14 -19.76
N ILE A 41 2.32 -19.52 -20.16
CA ILE A 41 3.22 -20.04 -21.21
C ILE A 41 3.78 -21.41 -20.80
N PHE A 42 4.20 -21.57 -19.55
CA PHE A 42 4.68 -22.85 -19.02
C PHE A 42 3.64 -23.96 -19.14
N LEU A 43 2.36 -23.63 -18.91
CA LEU A 43 1.26 -24.58 -19.02
C LEU A 43 0.97 -24.96 -20.48
N PHE A 44 0.89 -23.99 -21.39
CA PHE A 44 0.59 -24.26 -22.80
C PHE A 44 1.75 -24.92 -23.55
N TYR A 45 2.98 -24.55 -23.25
CA TYR A 45 4.18 -25.03 -23.94
C TYR A 45 4.96 -26.06 -23.12
N PHE A 46 4.31 -26.72 -22.15
CA PHE A 46 4.96 -27.68 -21.26
C PHE A 46 5.75 -28.75 -22.02
N GLY A 47 5.23 -29.25 -23.15
CA GLY A 47 5.91 -30.23 -24.00
C GLY A 47 7.23 -29.70 -24.58
N SER A 48 7.21 -28.51 -25.18
CA SER A 48 8.42 -27.88 -25.74
C SER A 48 9.43 -27.54 -24.65
N ILE A 49 8.97 -27.05 -23.50
CA ILE A 49 9.81 -26.73 -22.35
C ILE A 49 10.44 -28.01 -21.77
N PHE A 50 9.66 -29.08 -21.65
CA PHE A 50 10.17 -30.38 -21.23
C PHE A 50 11.28 -30.88 -22.16
N HIS A 51 11.12 -30.76 -23.48
CA HIS A 51 12.18 -31.11 -24.44
C HIS A 51 13.43 -30.23 -24.28
N PHE A 52 13.27 -28.93 -24.02
CA PHE A 52 14.40 -28.07 -23.67
C PHE A 52 15.12 -28.59 -22.42
N PHE A 53 14.39 -28.94 -21.36
CA PHE A 53 15.00 -29.51 -20.15
C PHE A 53 15.64 -30.89 -20.39
N GLN A 54 15.15 -31.69 -21.34
CA GLN A 54 15.81 -32.95 -21.73
C GLN A 54 17.20 -32.71 -22.36
N THR A 55 17.43 -31.57 -23.02
CA THR A 55 18.78 -31.24 -23.52
C THR A 55 19.76 -30.90 -22.40
N LEU A 56 19.26 -30.52 -21.22
CA LEU A 56 20.07 -30.15 -20.05
C LEU A 56 20.25 -31.30 -19.07
N PHE A 57 19.25 -32.20 -18.98
CA PHE A 57 19.25 -33.32 -18.05
C PHE A 57 19.20 -34.67 -18.79
N PRO A 58 20.12 -35.61 -18.47
CA PRO A 58 20.17 -36.90 -19.16
C PRO A 58 19.00 -37.84 -18.79
N SER A 59 18.31 -37.58 -17.67
CA SER A 59 17.16 -38.38 -17.23
C SER A 59 15.83 -37.69 -17.58
N PRO A 60 14.90 -38.37 -18.27
CA PRO A 60 13.56 -37.84 -18.55
C PRO A 60 12.78 -37.47 -17.28
N GLY A 61 12.99 -38.21 -16.18
CA GLY A 61 12.35 -37.91 -14.90
C GLY A 61 12.84 -36.59 -14.31
N ALA A 62 14.15 -36.34 -14.36
CA ALA A 62 14.76 -35.10 -13.90
C ALA A 62 14.30 -33.90 -14.74
N ALA A 63 14.24 -34.04 -16.07
CA ALA A 63 13.76 -33.00 -16.97
C ALA A 63 12.28 -32.63 -16.70
N ARG A 64 11.42 -33.63 -16.46
CA ARG A 64 10.00 -33.41 -16.15
C ARG A 64 9.82 -32.72 -14.80
N PHE A 65 10.59 -33.14 -13.80
CA PHE A 65 10.58 -32.50 -12.48
C PHE A 65 11.06 -31.05 -12.59
N ALA A 66 12.17 -30.77 -13.26
CA ALA A 66 12.70 -29.43 -13.43
C ALA A 66 11.70 -28.50 -14.13
N ALA A 67 11.10 -28.94 -15.25
CA ALA A 67 10.09 -28.17 -15.96
C ALA A 67 8.85 -27.87 -15.08
N GLY A 68 8.35 -28.89 -14.37
CA GLY A 68 7.20 -28.75 -13.47
C GLY A 68 7.50 -27.85 -12.27
N PHE A 69 8.68 -28.00 -11.67
CA PHE A 69 9.14 -27.18 -10.56
C PHE A 69 9.32 -25.72 -10.96
N SER A 70 9.95 -25.45 -12.11
CA SER A 70 10.08 -24.08 -12.64
C SER A 70 8.72 -23.43 -12.90
N GLY A 71 7.76 -24.17 -13.47
CA GLY A 71 6.39 -23.69 -13.64
C GLY A 71 5.68 -23.39 -12.31
N ALA A 72 5.82 -24.28 -11.31
CA ALA A 72 5.24 -24.09 -9.99
C ALA A 72 5.85 -22.91 -9.23
N VAL A 73 7.18 -22.74 -9.28
CA VAL A 73 7.86 -21.57 -8.69
C VAL A 73 7.34 -20.29 -9.37
N THR A 74 7.24 -20.30 -10.69
CA THR A 74 6.74 -19.15 -11.46
C THR A 74 5.32 -18.75 -11.03
N SER A 75 4.41 -19.72 -10.87
CA SER A 75 3.02 -19.47 -10.48
C SER A 75 2.90 -18.99 -9.03
N ILE A 76 3.63 -19.60 -8.09
CA ILE A 76 3.64 -19.18 -6.67
C ILE A 76 4.24 -17.78 -6.55
N SER A 77 5.34 -17.48 -7.26
CA SER A 77 5.93 -16.13 -7.29
C SER A 77 4.92 -15.08 -7.76
N ALA A 78 4.12 -15.36 -8.79
CA ALA A 78 3.08 -14.44 -9.25
C ALA A 78 2.07 -14.12 -8.14
N VAL A 79 1.56 -15.15 -7.45
CA VAL A 79 0.59 -14.98 -6.34
C VAL A 79 1.20 -14.15 -5.20
N CYS A 80 2.43 -14.47 -4.80
CA CYS A 80 3.13 -13.72 -3.75
C CYS A 80 3.33 -12.24 -4.14
N LEU A 81 3.66 -11.95 -5.40
CA LEU A 81 3.84 -10.58 -5.88
C LEU A 81 2.51 -9.79 -5.89
N PHE A 82 1.40 -10.42 -6.30
CA PHE A 82 0.09 -9.78 -6.18
C PHE A 82 -0.30 -9.51 -4.74
N PHE A 83 -0.06 -10.47 -3.84
CA PHE A 83 -0.32 -10.28 -2.42
C PHE A 83 0.54 -9.16 -1.84
N ALA A 84 1.82 -9.09 -2.20
CA ALA A 84 2.71 -8.01 -1.80
C ALA A 84 2.24 -6.64 -2.33
N ALA A 85 1.83 -6.57 -3.60
CA ALA A 85 1.28 -5.34 -4.20
C ALA A 85 0.00 -4.88 -3.50
N ALA A 86 -0.91 -5.81 -3.19
CA ALA A 86 -2.15 -5.53 -2.48
C ALA A 86 -1.90 -5.04 -1.05
N ASN A 87 -0.97 -5.68 -0.32
CA ASN A 87 -0.56 -5.22 1.01
C ASN A 87 0.09 -3.84 0.96
N PHE A 88 0.92 -3.58 -0.05
CA PHE A 88 1.58 -2.29 -0.22
C PHE A 88 0.56 -1.17 -0.49
N LEU A 89 -0.45 -1.45 -1.33
CA LEU A 89 -1.59 -0.56 -1.48
C LEU A 89 -2.26 -0.33 -0.13
N TYR A 90 -2.77 -1.38 0.50
CA TYR A 90 -3.53 -1.22 1.74
C TYR A 90 -2.77 -0.47 2.85
N SER A 91 -1.47 -0.74 2.99
CA SER A 91 -0.63 -0.09 4.00
C SER A 91 -0.33 1.38 3.68
N ALA A 92 -0.17 1.75 2.41
CA ALA A 92 0.29 3.08 2.00
C ALA A 92 -0.67 4.23 2.37
N GLY A 93 -1.97 3.97 2.45
CA GLY A 93 -2.97 5.02 2.69
C GLY A 93 -4.08 4.60 3.66
N PRO A 94 -4.92 3.61 3.29
CA PRO A 94 -6.07 3.19 4.10
C PRO A 94 -5.70 2.85 5.54
N LEU A 95 -4.64 2.05 5.73
CA LEU A 95 -4.18 1.66 7.06
C LEU A 95 -3.68 2.86 7.87
N HIS A 96 -2.86 3.73 7.28
CA HIS A 96 -2.38 4.95 7.96
C HIS A 96 -3.54 5.87 8.35
N TYR A 97 -4.56 5.99 7.50
CA TYR A 97 -5.75 6.75 7.81
C TYR A 97 -6.55 6.13 8.96
N GLU A 98 -6.77 4.81 8.96
CA GLU A 98 -7.47 4.13 10.05
C GLU A 98 -6.71 4.26 11.37
N MET A 99 -5.38 4.09 11.35
CA MET A 99 -4.54 4.29 12.51
C MET A 99 -4.63 5.73 13.03
N ALA A 100 -4.63 6.73 12.15
CA ALA A 100 -4.82 8.12 12.53
C ALA A 100 -6.17 8.34 13.22
N GLN A 101 -7.26 7.76 12.70
CA GLN A 101 -8.57 7.86 13.35
C GLN A 101 -8.60 7.20 14.72
N ARG A 102 -7.95 6.03 14.87
CA ARG A 102 -7.85 5.33 16.17
C ARG A 102 -7.04 6.13 17.20
N MET A 103 -5.91 6.71 16.79
CA MET A 103 -5.09 7.59 17.64
C MET A 103 -5.85 8.83 18.07
N VAL A 104 -6.63 9.41 17.16
CA VAL A 104 -7.42 10.59 17.46
C VAL A 104 -8.61 10.23 18.38
N GLY A 105 -9.18 9.04 18.22
CA GLY A 105 -10.24 8.52 19.08
C GLY A 105 -9.80 8.11 20.48
N SER A 106 -8.50 7.91 20.73
CA SER A 106 -8.00 7.56 22.08
C SER A 106 -7.87 8.77 23.01
N VAL A 107 -7.94 9.99 22.47
CA VAL A 107 -7.96 11.23 23.27
C VAL A 107 -9.39 11.47 23.75
N TYR A 108 -9.57 11.42 25.06
CA TYR A 108 -10.89 11.50 25.70
C TYR A 108 -11.55 12.88 25.59
N ASP A 109 -10.75 13.94 25.71
CA ASP A 109 -11.23 15.33 25.64
C ASP A 109 -10.33 16.17 24.73
N TRP A 110 -10.88 16.58 23.59
CA TRP A 110 -10.19 17.43 22.61
C TRP A 110 -10.31 18.93 22.90
N SER A 111 -11.24 19.33 23.78
CA SER A 111 -11.45 20.74 24.12
C SER A 111 -10.30 21.32 24.96
N SER A 112 -9.64 20.47 25.75
CA SER A 112 -8.48 20.83 26.57
C SER A 112 -7.14 20.79 25.82
N VAL A 113 -7.11 20.24 24.61
CA VAL A 113 -5.89 20.12 23.80
C VAL A 113 -5.53 21.48 23.19
N LYS A 114 -4.45 22.09 23.71
CA LYS A 114 -3.93 23.38 23.22
C LYS A 114 -2.85 23.26 22.14
N LEU A 115 -2.13 22.14 22.13
CA LEU A 115 -1.04 21.88 21.18
C LEU A 115 -1.00 20.39 20.83
N ALA A 116 -0.89 20.09 19.55
CA ALA A 116 -0.61 18.75 19.04
C ALA A 116 0.62 18.79 18.13
N LEU A 117 1.58 17.89 18.35
CA LEU A 117 2.81 17.79 17.57
C LEU A 117 2.84 16.44 16.84
N ASP A 118 2.93 16.49 15.50
CA ASP A 118 3.10 15.31 14.65
C ASP A 118 4.55 15.27 14.12
N ILE A 119 5.33 14.29 14.57
CA ILE A 119 6.75 14.13 14.22
C ILE A 119 6.87 13.09 13.11
N GLY A 120 7.56 13.45 12.03
CA GLY A 120 7.61 12.62 10.82
C GLY A 120 6.27 12.63 10.09
N CYS A 121 5.61 13.80 10.04
CA CYS A 121 4.22 13.90 9.59
C CYS A 121 4.01 13.48 8.12
N GLY A 122 5.08 13.36 7.32
CA GLY A 122 5.04 12.86 5.95
C GLY A 122 4.03 13.64 5.11
N ARG A 123 2.97 12.97 4.66
CA ARG A 123 1.87 13.61 3.90
C ARG A 123 0.76 14.22 4.75
N GLY A 124 0.87 14.17 6.07
CA GLY A 124 -0.01 14.86 7.01
C GLY A 124 -1.35 14.17 7.26
N ILE A 125 -1.44 12.84 7.12
CA ILE A 125 -2.67 12.07 7.40
C ILE A 125 -3.11 12.24 8.86
N LEU A 126 -2.19 12.04 9.80
CA LEU A 126 -2.45 12.21 11.23
C LEU A 126 -2.68 13.68 11.56
N LEU A 127 -1.79 14.56 11.09
CA LEU A 127 -1.92 16.01 11.25
C LEU A 127 -3.30 16.54 10.83
N ASN A 128 -3.80 16.15 9.65
CA ASN A 128 -5.11 16.57 9.17
C ASN A 128 -6.25 15.97 10.00
N SER A 129 -6.12 14.71 10.42
CA SER A 129 -7.11 14.05 11.28
C SER A 129 -7.24 14.76 12.64
N VAL A 130 -6.12 15.16 13.23
CA VAL A 130 -6.08 15.94 14.48
C VAL A 130 -6.67 17.35 14.28
N ALA A 131 -6.28 18.05 13.21
CA ALA A 131 -6.80 19.38 12.90
C ALA A 131 -8.33 19.35 12.70
N THR A 132 -8.84 18.32 12.02
CA THR A 132 -10.27 18.12 11.82
C THR A 132 -11.01 17.92 13.15
N GLN A 133 -10.42 17.19 14.10
CA GLN A 133 -11.06 16.96 15.41
C GLN A 133 -11.01 18.16 16.35
N LEU A 134 -9.93 18.95 16.31
CA LEU A 134 -9.89 20.24 17.01
C LEU A 134 -10.94 21.21 16.44
N LYS A 135 -11.08 21.27 15.11
CA LYS A 135 -12.11 22.07 14.44
C LYS A 135 -13.53 21.64 14.84
N LYS A 136 -13.80 20.33 14.87
CA LYS A 136 -15.11 19.76 15.26
C LYS A 136 -15.47 20.05 16.72
N THR A 137 -14.49 20.06 17.61
CA THR A 137 -14.69 20.34 19.04
C THR A 137 -14.68 21.82 19.38
N GLY A 138 -14.44 22.70 18.41
CA GLY A 138 -14.36 24.14 18.63
C GLY A 138 -13.12 24.59 19.41
N SER A 139 -12.11 23.73 19.51
CA SER A 139 -10.87 24.05 20.22
C SER A 139 -10.00 25.04 19.42
N SER A 140 -9.39 26.01 20.12
CA SER A 140 -8.39 26.93 19.56
C SER A 140 -6.98 26.35 19.56
N GLY A 141 -6.85 25.04 19.79
CA GLY A 141 -5.58 24.32 19.81
C GLY A 141 -4.80 24.45 18.50
N ARG A 142 -3.47 24.47 18.62
CA ARG A 142 -2.54 24.54 17.50
C ARG A 142 -2.05 23.14 17.12
N VAL A 143 -2.02 22.83 15.82
CA VAL A 143 -1.40 21.61 15.31
C VAL A 143 -0.10 21.97 14.60
N VAL A 144 0.98 21.28 14.96
CA VAL A 144 2.32 21.49 14.40
C VAL A 144 2.82 20.18 13.83
N GLY A 145 3.22 20.19 12.55
CA GLY A 145 3.87 19.07 11.89
C GLY A 145 5.34 19.35 11.70
N LEU A 146 6.18 18.38 12.05
CA LEU A 146 7.60 18.41 11.79
C LEU A 146 7.96 17.24 10.88
N ASP A 147 8.43 17.53 9.68
CA ASP A 147 8.94 16.54 8.73
C ASP A 147 10.25 17.01 8.10
N ARG A 148 11.06 16.04 7.65
CA ARG A 148 12.31 16.30 6.94
C ARG A 148 12.06 16.91 5.55
N SER A 149 10.90 16.65 4.93
CA SER A 149 10.52 17.16 3.61
C SER A 149 9.30 18.09 3.67
N LYS A 150 9.53 19.38 3.95
CA LYS A 150 8.46 20.40 4.04
C LYS A 150 7.55 20.51 2.80
N ARG A 151 8.08 20.20 1.60
CA ARG A 151 7.37 20.43 0.33
C ARG A 151 6.20 19.46 0.14
N THR A 152 6.38 18.21 0.53
CA THR A 152 5.38 17.15 0.35
C THR A 152 4.18 17.39 1.27
N THR A 153 4.43 17.61 2.57
CA THR A 153 3.38 17.86 3.57
C THR A 153 2.52 19.08 3.23
N LEU A 154 3.15 20.21 2.89
CA LEU A 154 2.42 21.46 2.59
C LEU A 154 1.57 21.34 1.32
N SER A 155 2.04 20.62 0.30
CA SER A 155 1.26 20.40 -0.92
C SER A 155 0.01 19.56 -0.65
N THR A 156 0.14 18.50 0.15
CA THR A 156 -0.99 17.64 0.53
C THR A 156 -2.01 18.36 1.40
N LEU A 157 -1.55 19.15 2.38
CA LEU A 157 -2.46 19.93 3.25
C LEU A 157 -3.20 21.03 2.49
N ARG A 158 -2.60 21.61 1.43
CA ARG A 158 -3.32 22.54 0.55
C ARG A 158 -4.43 21.84 -0.21
N THR A 159 -4.17 20.65 -0.77
CA THR A 159 -5.21 19.86 -1.44
C THR A 159 -6.34 19.50 -0.48
N ALA A 160 -6.02 19.15 0.77
CA ALA A 160 -7.02 18.83 1.81
C ALA A 160 -7.85 20.04 2.28
N ASN A 161 -7.36 21.27 2.14
CA ASN A 161 -8.06 22.51 2.51
C ASN A 161 -8.95 23.08 1.39
N VAL A 162 -8.88 22.53 0.18
CA VAL A 162 -9.72 22.96 -0.96
C VAL A 162 -11.08 22.23 -0.97
N GLU A 163 -11.23 21.16 -0.17
CA GLU A 163 -12.53 20.57 0.22
C GLU A 163 -13.12 21.27 1.45
#